data_AF-A0A5Q8CBA5-F1
#
_entry.id   AF-A0A5Q8CBA5-F1
#
_cell.length_a   1.000
_cell.length_b   1.000
_cell.length_c   1.000
_cell.angle_alpha   90.00
_cell.angle_beta   90.00
_cell.angle_gamma   90.00
#
_symmetry.space_group_name_H-M   'P 1'
#
loop_
_entity.id
_entity.type
_entity.pdbx_description
1 polymer ?
#
loop_
_entity_poly.entity_id
_entity_poly.type
_entity_poly.pdbx_seq_one_letter_code
_entity_poly.pdbx_strand_id
1 'polypeptide(L)'
;ISLFDVVRVTEESFAMAECFENDAAECPLVDSCALNSALREALNAFFAVLSRYTIADLVAARPNVRHLLGIDLLEQRAPAA
;
A
#
# COMPACT_ATOMS: atom_id res chain seq x y z
N ILE A 1 6.51 -3.94 10.41
CA ILE A 1 5.36 -3.60 9.54
C ILE A 1 5.80 -2.46 8.65
N SER A 2 6.18 -2.79 7.43
CA SER A 2 6.42 -1.81 6.37
C SER A 2 5.10 -1.17 5.95
N LEU A 3 5.17 -0.01 5.29
CA LEU A 3 4.00 0.59 4.68
C LEU A 3 3.43 -0.32 3.58
N PHE A 4 4.28 -1.08 2.89
CA PHE A 4 3.84 -2.09 1.92
C PHE A 4 3.02 -3.21 2.57
N ASP A 5 3.40 -3.70 3.75
CA ASP A 5 2.64 -4.73 4.47
C ASP A 5 1.21 -4.28 4.77
N VAL A 6 1.04 -3.01 5.15
CA VAL A 6 -0.29 -2.43 5.43
C VAL A 6 -1.11 -2.35 4.15
N VAL A 7 -0.56 -1.72 3.11
CA VAL A 7 -1.25 -1.52 1.82
C VAL A 7 -1.65 -2.86 1.20
N ARG A 8 -0.81 -3.90 1.31
CA ARG A 8 -1.12 -5.23 0.79
C ARG A 8 -2.32 -5.91 1.46
N VAL A 9 -2.60 -5.57 2.73
CA VAL A 9 -3.71 -6.16 3.49
C VAL A 9 -4.99 -5.33 3.36
N THR A 10 -4.87 -4.04 3.08
CA THR A 10 -6.02 -3.14 2.96
C THR A 10 -6.58 -3.03 1.55
N GLU A 11 -5.76 -3.23 0.52
CA GLU A 11 -6.19 -3.16 -0.88
C GLU A 11 -6.68 -4.53 -1.40
N GLU A 12 -7.75 -4.51 -2.19
CA GLU A 12 -8.38 -5.73 -2.72
C GLU A 12 -7.62 -6.32 -3.92
N SER A 13 -7.04 -5.47 -4.78
CA SER A 13 -6.21 -5.87 -5.93
C SER A 13 -5.23 -4.75 -6.33
N PHE A 14 -4.13 -5.13 -6.97
CA PHE A 14 -3.16 -4.22 -7.59
C PHE A 14 -3.12 -4.36 -9.12
N ALA A 15 -4.11 -5.04 -9.71
CA ALA A 15 -4.23 -5.15 -11.15
C ALA A 15 -4.54 -3.77 -11.76
N MET A 16 -3.59 -3.22 -12.53
CA MET A 16 -3.79 -1.94 -13.23
C MET A 16 -4.53 -2.09 -14.57
N ALA A 17 -4.59 -3.32 -15.08
CA ALA A 17 -5.32 -3.69 -16.27
C ALA A 17 -5.84 -5.12 -16.10
N GLU A 18 -6.93 -5.46 -16.77
CA GLU A 18 -7.49 -6.82 -16.79
C GLU A 18 -6.43 -7.88 -17.11
N CYS A 19 -5.52 -7.57 -18.05
CA CYS A 19 -4.42 -8.44 -18.44
C CYS A 19 -3.25 -8.55 -17.44
N PHE A 20 -3.40 -8.02 -16.21
CA PHE A 20 -2.49 -8.29 -15.10
C PHE A 20 -2.85 -9.58 -14.38
N GLU A 21 -4.13 -9.93 -14.39
CA GLU A 21 -4.63 -11.14 -13.78
C GLU A 21 -4.56 -12.26 -14.83
N ASN A 22 -4.18 -13.47 -14.41
CA ASN A 22 -4.00 -14.61 -15.32
C ASN A 22 -5.34 -15.21 -15.80
N ASP A 23 -6.46 -14.64 -15.37
CA ASP A 23 -7.79 -15.09 -15.73
C ASP A 23 -8.22 -14.40 -17.04
N ALA A 24 -8.09 -15.15 -18.13
CA ALA A 24 -8.80 -14.96 -19.38
C ALA A 24 -8.79 -13.54 -19.97
N ALA A 25 -7.63 -12.87 -19.99
CA ALA A 25 -7.51 -11.64 -20.76
C ALA A 25 -7.70 -11.92 -22.25
N GLU A 26 -8.85 -11.53 -22.82
CA GLU A 26 -9.15 -11.63 -24.25
C GLU A 26 -8.35 -10.62 -25.11
N CYS A 27 -7.37 -9.95 -24.49
CA CYS A 27 -6.54 -8.95 -25.14
C CYS A 27 -5.62 -9.62 -26.18
N PRO A 28 -5.80 -9.37 -27.49
CA PRO A 28 -5.01 -10.02 -28.55
C PRO A 28 -3.54 -9.57 -28.56
N LEU A 29 -3.19 -8.58 -27.75
CA LEU A 29 -1.85 -8.04 -27.62
C LEU A 29 -1.12 -8.55 -26.37
N VAL A 30 -1.73 -9.40 -25.52
CA VAL A 30 -1.21 -9.73 -24.18
C VAL A 30 0.26 -10.15 -24.17
N ASP A 31 0.71 -10.93 -25.15
CA ASP A 31 2.08 -11.44 -25.25
C ASP A 31 3.10 -10.41 -25.79
N SER A 32 2.65 -9.31 -26.38
CA SER A 32 3.50 -8.30 -27.04
C SER A 32 3.16 -6.85 -26.64
N CYS A 33 2.37 -6.68 -25.60
CA CYS A 33 1.87 -5.37 -25.16
C CYS A 33 2.93 -4.61 -24.34
N ALA A 34 3.58 -3.63 -24.97
CA ALA A 34 4.55 -2.76 -24.30
C ALA A 34 3.93 -1.91 -23.16
N LEU A 35 2.62 -1.65 -23.20
CA LEU A 35 1.91 -0.95 -22.12
C LEU A 35 1.93 -1.81 -20.84
N ASN A 36 1.67 -3.11 -20.95
CA ASN A 36 1.64 -4.01 -19.78
C ASN A 36 3.02 -4.07 -19.10
N SER A 37 4.10 -4.17 -19.88
CA SER A 37 5.46 -4.09 -19.32
C SER A 37 5.73 -2.78 -18.59
N ALA A 38 5.33 -1.64 -19.16
CA ALA A 38 5.54 -0.33 -18.53
C ALA A 38 4.73 -0.17 -17.23
N LEU A 39 3.49 -0.64 -17.20
CA LEU A 39 2.65 -0.60 -16.00
C LEU A 39 3.19 -1.52 -14.89
N ARG A 40 3.71 -2.70 -15.25
CA ARG A 40 4.36 -3.62 -14.28
C ARG A 40 5.62 -2.99 -13.68
N GLU A 41 6.43 -2.32 -14.49
CA GLU A 41 7.60 -1.59 -14.01
C GLU A 41 7.18 -0.49 -13.03
N ALA A 42 6.18 0.32 -13.38
CA ALA A 42 5.67 1.39 -12.52
C ALA A 42 5.13 0.86 -11.18
N LEU A 43 4.35 -0.23 -11.21
CA LEU A 43 3.80 -0.86 -10.01
C LEU A 43 4.90 -1.45 -9.11
N ASN A 44 5.92 -2.09 -9.69
CA ASN A 44 7.07 -2.58 -8.93
C ASN A 44 7.86 -1.43 -8.29
N ALA A 45 8.01 -0.30 -8.98
CA ALA A 45 8.64 0.88 -8.40
C ALA A 45 7.83 1.44 -7.23
N PHE A 46 6.50 1.48 -7.35
CA PHE A 46 5.60 1.86 -6.26
C PHE A 46 5.80 0.96 -5.02
N PHE A 47 5.76 -0.37 -5.18
CA PHE A 47 6.00 -1.31 -4.09
C PHE A 47 7.40 -1.16 -3.47
N ALA A 48 8.42 -0.95 -4.31
CA ALA A 48 9.79 -0.75 -3.86
C ALA A 48 9.94 0.52 -3.01
N VAL A 49 9.17 1.57 -3.29
CA VAL A 49 9.13 2.78 -2.45
C VAL A 49 8.40 2.50 -1.14
N LEU A 50 7.21 1.89 -1.17
CA LEU A 50 6.46 1.59 0.05
C LEU A 50 7.23 0.67 1.01
N SER A 51 7.98 -0.28 0.47
CA SER A 51 8.77 -1.23 1.26
C SER A 51 9.93 -0.58 2.02
N ARG A 52 10.34 0.64 1.65
CA ARG A 52 11.43 1.38 2.31
C ARG A 52 10.99 2.10 3.60
N TYR A 53 9.69 2.22 3.83
CA TYR A 53 9.14 2.92 5.01
C TYR A 53 8.47 1.93 5.94
N THR A 54 8.61 2.15 7.24
CA THR A 54 7.81 1.48 8.26
C THR A 54 6.80 2.44 8.89
N ILE A 55 5.73 1.90 9.48
CA ILE A 55 4.77 2.73 10.23
C ILE A 55 5.47 3.46 11.39
N ALA A 56 6.48 2.84 12.01
CA ALA A 56 7.28 3.46 13.05
C ALA A 56 8.03 4.71 12.52
N ASP A 57 8.65 4.64 11.35
CA ASP A 57 9.35 5.78 10.74
C ASP A 57 8.41 6.95 10.47
N LEU A 58 7.20 6.66 9.98
CA LEU A 58 6.21 7.69 9.65
C LEU A 58 5.68 8.41 10.90
N VAL A 59 5.45 7.66 11.99
CA VAL A 59 5.03 8.24 13.27
C VAL A 59 6.18 9.03 13.92
N ALA A 60 7.41 8.52 13.86
CA ALA A 60 8.58 9.22 14.39
C ALA A 60 8.85 10.56 13.69
N ALA A 61 8.62 10.63 12.36
CA ALA A 61 8.80 11.84 11.58
C ALA A 61 7.76 12.93 11.89
N ARG A 62 6.60 12.59 12.47
CA ARG A 62 5.52 13.52 12.80
C ARG A 62 4.97 13.24 14.21
N PRO A 63 5.57 13.82 15.26
CA PRO A 63 5.24 13.49 16.65
C PRO A 63 3.78 13.75 17.04
N ASN A 64 3.07 14.60 16.29
CA ASN A 64 1.68 14.98 16.58
C ASN A 64 0.63 14.00 16.02
N VAL A 65 1.03 12.91 15.34
CA VAL A 65 0.08 11.97 14.71
C VAL A 65 -0.89 11.34 15.74
N ARG A 66 -0.40 10.99 16.94
CA ARG A 66 -1.24 10.41 17.99
C ARG A 66 -2.36 11.36 18.44
N HIS A 67 -2.02 12.64 18.59
CA HIS A 67 -2.98 13.68 18.95
C HIS A 67 -4.02 13.89 17.85
N LEU A 68 -3.59 13.96 16.59
CA LEU A 68 -4.50 14.13 15.44
C LEU A 68 -5.47 12.96 15.27
N LEU A 69 -5.06 11.75 15.64
CA LEU A 69 -5.91 10.56 15.65
C LEU A 69 -6.75 10.43 16.94
N GLY A 70 -6.63 11.36 17.89
CA GLY A 70 -7.38 11.33 19.15
C GLY A 70 -7.00 10.19 20.09
N ILE A 71 -5.85 9.54 19.89
CA ILE A 71 -5.42 8.37 20.69
C ILE A 71 -5.11 8.79 22.12
N ASP A 72 -4.53 9.97 22.31
CA ASP A 72 -4.23 10.51 23.64
C ASP A 72 -5.52 10.74 24.47
N LEU A 73 -6.65 11.00 23.79
CA LEU A 73 -7.97 11.14 24.44
C LEU A 73 -8.57 9.77 24.82
N LEU A 74 -8.24 8.70 24.09
CA LEU A 74 -8.66 7.34 24.43
C LEU A 74 -7.93 6.83 25.67
N GLU A 75 -6.62 7.11 25.78
CA GLU A 75 -5.80 6.75 26.95
C GLU A 75 -6.28 7.46 28.21
N GLN A 76 -6.68 8.72 28.12
CA GLN A 76 -7.24 9.48 29.25
C GLN A 76 -8.61 8.96 29.75
N ARG A 77 -9.31 8.18 28.94
CA ARG A 77 -10.64 7.61 29.25
C ARG A 77 -10.58 6.16 29.73
N ALA A 78 -9.41 5.51 29.67
CA ALA A 78 -9.23 4.18 30.24
C ALA A 78 -9.26 4.29 31.78
N PRO A 79 -10.09 3.48 32.48
CA PRO A 79 -10.09 3.50 33.94
C PRO A 79 -8.72 3.07 34.47
N ALA A 80 -8.24 3.72 35.53
CA ALA A 80 -7.05 3.29 36.24
C ALA A 80 -7.29 1.86 36.77
N ALA A 81 -6.45 0.93 36.33
CA ALA A 81 -6.40 -0.43 36.86
C ALA A 81 -5.90 -0.46 38.31
#